data_AF-A0A5D0NHI3-F1
#
_entry.id   AF-A0A5D0NHI3-F1
#
_cell.length_a   1.000
_cell.length_b   1.000
_cell.length_c   1.000
_cell.angle_alpha   90.00
_cell.angle_beta   90.00
_cell.angle_gamma   90.00
#
_symmetry.space_group_name_H-M   'P 1'
#
loop_
_entity.id
_entity.type
_entity.pdbx_description
1 polymer ?
#
loop_
_entity_poly.entity_id
_entity_poly.type
_entity_poly.pdbx_seq_one_letter_code
_entity_poly.pdbx_strand_id
1 'polypeptide(L)'
;LYESGYALGQRALQLVESGEVVGFIATPGALNIQPRIDGAEQAIKDSGRSITFNPVGTNADITKGLSIIDAYVQGHPSLAGMLAVDAGSTQSIGQVVKKYS
;
A
#
# COMPACT_ATOMS: atom_id res chain seq x y z
N LEU A 1 -16.21 0.19 -4.44
CA LEU A 1 -14.83 -0.33 -4.27
C LEU A 1 -13.82 0.81 -4.34
N TYR A 2 -13.87 1.62 -5.40
CA TYR A 2 -13.07 2.84 -5.53
C TYR A 2 -13.16 3.77 -4.32
N GLU A 3 -14.37 4.18 -3.93
CA GLU A 3 -14.59 5.05 -2.75
C GLU A 3 -14.00 4.50 -1.45
N SER A 4 -13.98 3.17 -1.29
CA SER A 4 -13.35 2.55 -0.12
C SER A 4 -11.83 2.69 -0.16
N GLY A 5 -11.23 2.61 -1.35
CA GLY A 5 -9.82 2.92 -1.58
C GLY A 5 -9.49 4.38 -1.34
N TYR A 6 -10.35 5.28 -1.85
CA TYR A 6 -10.22 6.71 -1.63
C TYR A 6 -10.26 7.06 -0.14
N ALA A 7 -11.23 6.51 0.61
CA ALA A 7 -11.30 6.68 2.06
C ALA A 7 -10.07 6.13 2.79
N LEU A 8 -9.50 5.01 2.33
CA LEU A 8 -8.23 4.48 2.86
C LEU A 8 -7.08 5.46 2.63
N GLY A 9 -6.95 6.02 1.43
CA GLY A 9 -5.94 7.05 1.12
C GLY A 9 -6.12 8.30 1.99
N GLN A 10 -7.37 8.77 2.19
CA GLN A 10 -7.68 9.88 3.10
C GLN A 10 -7.27 9.57 4.54
N ARG A 11 -7.45 8.33 5.00
CA ARG A 11 -6.96 7.92 6.33
C ARG A 11 -5.44 7.92 6.40
N ALA A 12 -4.74 7.49 5.34
CA ALA A 12 -3.29 7.51 5.29
C ALA A 12 -2.72 8.94 5.40
N LEU A 13 -3.40 9.91 4.78
CA LEU A 13 -3.04 11.34 4.87
C LEU A 13 -3.20 11.92 6.30
N GLN A 14 -3.81 11.22 7.24
CA GLN A 14 -3.81 11.65 8.65
C GLN A 14 -2.51 11.28 9.37
N LEU A 15 -1.68 10.42 8.76
CA LEU A 15 -0.46 9.87 9.35
C LEU A 15 0.80 10.23 8.57
N VAL A 16 0.68 10.47 7.25
CA VAL A 16 1.81 10.77 6.37
C VAL A 16 1.65 12.14 5.73
N GLU A 17 2.66 13.00 5.90
CA GLU A 17 2.68 14.37 5.37
C GLU A 17 3.47 14.50 4.07
N SER A 18 4.55 13.72 3.92
CA SER A 18 5.44 13.73 2.75
C SER A 18 6.27 12.46 2.66
N GLY A 19 6.87 12.19 1.50
CA GLY A 19 7.81 11.10 1.28
C GLY A 19 7.25 9.96 0.42
N GLU A 20 7.94 8.83 0.40
CA GLU A 20 7.53 7.67 -0.40
C GLU A 20 6.52 6.81 0.37
N VAL A 21 5.37 6.54 -0.25
CA VAL A 21 4.38 5.60 0.26
C VAL A 21 4.20 4.48 -0.75
N VAL A 22 4.33 3.24 -0.30
CA VAL A 22 4.04 2.07 -1.14
C VAL A 22 2.63 1.56 -0.87
N GLY A 23 1.91 1.17 -1.93
CA GLY A 23 0.60 0.54 -1.86
C GLY A 23 0.63 -0.86 -2.44
N PHE A 24 0.38 -1.88 -1.62
CA PHE A 24 0.42 -3.28 -2.06
C PHE A 24 -0.95 -3.80 -2.52
N ILE A 25 -0.93 -4.56 -3.61
CA ILE A 25 -2.09 -5.20 -4.21
C ILE A 25 -1.77 -6.66 -4.62
N ALA A 26 -2.54 -7.62 -4.12
CA ALA A 26 -2.29 -9.05 -4.40
C ALA A 26 -2.27 -9.42 -5.89
N THR A 27 -3.15 -8.82 -6.70
CA THR A 27 -3.23 -9.10 -8.14
C THR A 27 -3.67 -7.84 -8.88
N PRO A 28 -2.74 -7.09 -9.50
CA PRO A 28 -3.08 -5.97 -10.37
C PRO A 28 -4.09 -6.37 -11.45
N GLY A 29 -5.05 -5.49 -11.71
CA GLY A 29 -6.14 -5.69 -12.66
C GLY A 29 -7.36 -6.46 -12.11
N ALA A 30 -7.28 -7.02 -10.90
CA ALA A 30 -8.42 -7.74 -10.31
C ALA A 30 -9.58 -6.79 -9.98
N LEU A 31 -10.78 -7.10 -10.46
CA LEU A 31 -11.97 -6.24 -10.41
C LEU A 31 -12.37 -5.78 -9.00
N ASN A 32 -12.03 -6.56 -7.97
CA ASN A 32 -12.38 -6.28 -6.59
C ASN A 32 -11.37 -5.38 -5.85
N ILE A 33 -10.10 -5.34 -6.28
CA ILE A 33 -9.01 -4.66 -5.56
C ILE A 33 -8.27 -3.60 -6.39
N GLN A 34 -8.28 -3.69 -7.73
CA GLN A 34 -7.74 -2.62 -8.59
C GLN A 34 -8.43 -1.27 -8.33
N PRO A 35 -9.78 -1.18 -8.29
CA PRO A 35 -10.43 0.10 -8.00
C PRO A 35 -10.03 0.67 -6.63
N ARG A 36 -9.69 -0.19 -5.65
CA ARG A 36 -9.29 0.26 -4.31
C ARG A 36 -7.91 0.90 -4.32
N ILE A 37 -6.94 0.33 -5.05
CA ILE A 37 -5.60 0.92 -5.12
C ILE A 37 -5.65 2.23 -5.92
N ASP A 38 -6.44 2.27 -6.99
CA ASP A 38 -6.68 3.47 -7.79
C ASP A 38 -7.31 4.59 -6.94
N GLY A 39 -8.29 4.25 -6.08
CA GLY A 39 -8.90 5.20 -5.16
C GLY A 39 -7.91 5.75 -4.13
N ALA A 40 -7.07 4.90 -3.55
CA ALA A 40 -6.05 5.33 -2.58
C ALA A 40 -5.02 6.25 -3.24
N GLU A 41 -4.56 5.92 -4.45
CA GLU A 41 -3.66 6.75 -5.24
C GLU A 41 -4.30 8.10 -5.57
N GLN A 42 -5.58 8.13 -5.97
CA GLN A 42 -6.28 9.37 -6.27
C GLN A 42 -6.39 10.26 -5.03
N ALA A 43 -6.75 9.72 -3.87
CA ALA A 43 -6.83 10.49 -2.64
C ALA A 43 -5.48 11.16 -2.28
N ILE A 44 -4.37 10.45 -2.50
CA ILE A 44 -3.03 11.00 -2.29
C ILE A 44 -2.73 12.11 -3.32
N LYS A 45 -3.05 11.91 -4.60
CA LYS A 45 -2.89 12.94 -5.64
C LYS A 45 -3.70 14.19 -5.34
N ASP A 46 -4.98 14.03 -4.98
CA ASP A 46 -5.90 15.13 -4.69
C ASP A 46 -5.50 15.94 -3.45
N SER A 47 -4.71 15.34 -2.55
CA SER A 47 -4.20 16.03 -1.37
C SER A 47 -3.20 17.14 -1.70
N GLY A 48 -2.57 17.11 -2.87
CA GLY A 48 -1.51 18.03 -3.26
C GLY A 48 -0.24 17.94 -2.40
N ARG A 49 -0.14 16.95 -1.50
CA ARG A 49 1.04 16.76 -0.64
C ARG A 49 2.21 16.22 -1.42
N SER A 50 3.41 16.45 -0.90
CA SER A 50 4.67 15.92 -1.47
C SER A 50 4.85 14.43 -1.14
N ILE A 51 3.89 13.61 -1.56
CA ILE A 51 3.89 12.15 -1.38
C ILE A 51 4.04 11.49 -2.74
N THR A 52 5.05 10.63 -2.88
CA THR A 52 5.19 9.75 -4.04
C THR A 52 4.54 8.42 -3.70
N PHE A 53 3.43 8.11 -4.39
CA PHE A 53 2.73 6.84 -4.18
C PHE A 53 3.14 5.80 -5.23
N ASN A 54 3.60 4.65 -4.77
CA ASN A 54 4.07 3.54 -5.61
C ASN A 54 3.18 2.31 -5.43
N PRO A 55 2.25 2.00 -6.35
CA PRO A 55 1.49 0.76 -6.30
C PRO A 55 2.36 -0.44 -6.75
N VAL A 56 2.40 -1.50 -5.94
CA VAL A 56 3.24 -2.67 -6.18
C VAL A 56 2.41 -3.95 -6.07
N GLY A 57 2.51 -4.78 -7.11
CA GLY A 57 1.90 -6.11 -7.12
C GLY A 57 2.63 -7.08 -6.18
N THR A 58 1.86 -7.87 -5.44
CA THR A 58 2.40 -8.93 -4.57
C THR A 58 2.04 -10.31 -5.11
N ASN A 59 1.19 -11.06 -4.40
CA ASN A 59 0.68 -12.35 -4.81
C ASN A 59 -0.61 -12.69 -4.05
N ALA A 60 -1.47 -13.54 -4.63
CA ALA A 60 -2.62 -14.10 -3.91
C ALA A 60 -2.20 -15.13 -2.84
N ASP A 61 -1.06 -15.80 -3.02
CA ASP A 61 -0.42 -16.62 -2.00
C ASP A 61 0.27 -15.70 -0.98
N ILE A 62 -0.17 -15.77 0.28
CA ILE A 62 0.32 -14.90 1.35
C ILE A 62 1.81 -15.11 1.65
N THR A 63 2.32 -16.33 1.51
CA THR A 63 3.75 -16.61 1.75
C THR A 63 4.60 -15.95 0.68
N LYS A 64 4.18 -16.03 -0.59
CA LYS A 64 4.86 -15.33 -1.69
C LYS A 64 4.72 -13.81 -1.55
N GLY A 65 3.52 -13.34 -1.19
CA GLY A 65 3.24 -11.92 -0.96
C GLY A 65 4.11 -11.34 0.16
N LEU A 66 4.26 -12.06 1.28
CA LEU A 66 5.13 -11.68 2.38
C LEU A 66 6.58 -11.50 1.93
N SER A 67 7.13 -12.46 1.18
CA SER A 67 8.50 -12.37 0.67
C SER A 67 8.72 -11.16 -0.24
N ILE A 68 7.73 -10.80 -1.06
CA ILE A 68 7.79 -9.61 -1.92
C ILE A 68 7.78 -8.33 -1.08
N ILE A 69 6.88 -8.23 -0.10
CA ILE A 69 6.78 -7.05 0.78
C ILE A 69 8.06 -6.90 1.61
N ASP A 70 8.58 -7.98 2.17
CA ASP A 70 9.82 -7.99 2.95
C ASP A 70 11.02 -7.51 2.11
N ALA A 71 11.15 -8.00 0.88
CA ALA A 71 12.19 -7.56 -0.05
C ALA A 71 12.03 -6.08 -0.46
N TYR A 72 10.80 -5.63 -0.70
CA TYR A 72 10.54 -4.22 -1.04
C TYR A 72 10.98 -3.29 0.10
N VAL A 73 10.57 -3.60 1.34
CA VAL A 73 10.93 -2.77 2.51
C VAL A 73 12.43 -2.72 2.73
N GLN A 74 13.14 -3.84 2.57
CA GLN A 74 14.61 -3.86 2.65
C GLN A 74 15.28 -2.98 1.58
N GLY A 75 14.71 -2.93 0.37
CA GLY A 75 15.19 -2.08 -0.72
C GLY A 75 14.84 -0.59 -0.59
N HIS A 76 13.88 -0.25 0.28
CA HIS A 76 13.36 1.11 0.46
C HIS A 76 13.37 1.50 1.96
N PRO A 77 14.55 1.71 2.56
CA PRO A 77 14.69 1.95 4.01
C PRO A 77 14.08 3.29 4.46
N SER A 78 13.74 4.19 3.54
CA SER A 78 13.20 5.53 3.81
C SER A 78 11.70 5.67 3.51
N LEU A 79 10.95 4.56 3.47
CA LEU A 79 9.50 4.60 3.27
C LEU A 79 8.82 5.42 4.37
N ALA A 80 8.00 6.38 3.96
CA ALA A 80 7.16 7.17 4.85
C ALA A 80 5.87 6.41 5.24
N GLY A 81 5.45 5.42 4.45
CA GLY A 81 4.29 4.60 4.80
C GLY A 81 4.09 3.39 3.88
N MET A 82 3.30 2.44 4.39
CA MET A 82 2.86 1.26 3.65
C MET A 82 1.34 1.13 3.77
N LEU A 83 0.67 0.85 2.65
CA LEU A 83 -0.76 0.60 2.54
C LEU A 83 -1.02 -0.71 1.81
N ALA A 84 -2.17 -1.32 2.03
CA ALA A 84 -2.65 -2.47 1.27
C ALA A 84 -4.16 -2.42 1.07
N VAL A 85 -4.63 -2.99 -0.04
CA VAL A 85 -6.06 -2.96 -0.42
C VAL A 85 -6.75 -4.32 -0.34
N ASP A 86 -5.99 -5.35 0.04
CA ASP A 86 -6.43 -6.71 0.28
C ASP A 86 -5.92 -7.24 1.63
N ALA A 87 -6.61 -8.25 2.16
CA ALA A 87 -6.36 -8.76 3.50
C ALA A 87 -5.00 -9.46 3.63
N GLY A 88 -4.55 -10.18 2.59
CA GLY A 88 -3.28 -10.90 2.60
C GLY A 88 -2.10 -9.95 2.69
N SER A 89 -2.06 -8.95 1.81
CA SER A 89 -1.03 -7.90 1.83
C SER A 89 -1.06 -7.10 3.14
N THR A 90 -2.26 -6.81 3.68
CA THR A 90 -2.40 -6.10 4.97
C THR A 90 -1.80 -6.91 6.13
N GLN A 91 -2.06 -8.21 6.18
CA GLN A 91 -1.47 -9.11 7.17
C GLN A 91 0.07 -9.11 7.05
N SER A 92 0.59 -9.24 5.83
CA SER A 92 2.03 -9.27 5.58
C SER A 92 2.73 -7.96 5.96
N ILE A 93 2.13 -6.79 5.71
CA ILE A 93 2.65 -5.50 6.21
C ILE A 93 2.78 -5.53 7.73
N GLY A 94 1.76 -6.00 8.45
CA GLY A 94 1.81 -6.08 9.92
C GLY A 94 2.96 -6.96 10.42
N GLN A 95 3.24 -8.06 9.73
CA GLN A 95 4.38 -8.94 10.05
C GLN A 95 5.73 -8.27 9.78
N VAL A 96 5.87 -7.59 8.65
CA VAL A 96 7.10 -6.88 8.26
C VAL A 96 7.35 -5.68 9.19
N VAL A 97 6.33 -4.87 9.49
CA VAL A 97 6.43 -3.80 10.48
C VAL A 97 6.91 -4.35 11.81
N LYS A 98 6.29 -5.43 12.32
CA LYS A 98 6.72 -6.07 13.57
C LYS A 98 8.17 -6.56 13.54
N LYS A 99 8.67 -7.01 12.39
CA LYS A 99 10.04 -7.51 12.21
C LYS A 99 11.08 -6.38 12.21
N TYR A 100 10.72 -5.20 11.73
CA TYR A 100 11.64 -4.07 11.53
C TYR A 100 11.38 -2.86 12.45
N SER A 101 10.43 -2.96 13.38
CA SER A 101 10.14 -1.93 14.40
C SER A 101 10.81 -2.22 15.74
#